data_AF-A0A7X7PLW5-F1
#
_entry.id   AF-A0A7X7PLW5-F1
#
_cell.length_a   1.000
_cell.length_b   1.000
_cell.length_c   1.000
_cell.angle_alpha   90.00
_cell.angle_beta   90.00
_cell.angle_gamma   90.00
#
_symmetry.space_group_name_H-M   'P 1'
#
loop_
_entity.id
_entity.type
_entity.pdbx_description
1 polymer ?
#
loop_
_entity_poly.entity_id
_entity_poly.type
_entity_poly.pdbx_seq_one_letter_code
_entity_poly.pdbx_strand_id
1 'polypeptide(L)' 'MNKFSERAREALETAQGVVRRGPGSQLGTEHLLLGVLSLPGGVIDEILNLMGIDKGA' A
#
# COMPACT_ATOMS: atom_id res chain seq x y z
N MET A 1 -6.25 -7.77 -14.14
CA MET A 1 -5.78 -6.50 -13.55
C MET A 1 -6.30 -5.24 -14.26
N ASN A 2 -6.97 -5.31 -15.42
CA ASN A 2 -7.53 -4.13 -16.14
C ASN A 2 -8.75 -3.43 -15.46
N LYS A 3 -9.04 -3.73 -14.19
CA LYS A 3 -10.10 -3.03 -13.42
C LYS A 3 -9.55 -1.95 -12.49
N PHE A 4 -8.23 -1.94 -12.26
CA PHE A 4 -7.58 -1.00 -11.36
C PHE A 4 -6.81 0.04 -12.16
N SER A 5 -6.72 1.26 -11.61
CA SER A 5 -5.77 2.26 -12.11
C SER A 5 -4.35 1.71 -12.03
N GLU A 6 -3.45 2.26 -12.85
CA GLU A 6 -2.01 1.95 -12.80
C GLU A 6 -1.49 2.01 -11.37
N ARG A 7 -1.84 3.09 -10.66
CA ARG A 7 -1.39 3.34 -9.30
C ARG A 7 -1.92 2.33 -8.28
N ALA A 8 -3.17 1.90 -8.42
CA ALA A 8 -3.72 0.84 -7.57
C ALA A 8 -3.04 -0.52 -7.85
N ARG A 9 -2.59 -0.75 -9.08
CA ARG A 9 -1.82 -1.95 -9.43
C ARG A 9 -0.42 -1.92 -8.83
N GLU A 10 0.28 -0.79 -8.91
CA GLU A 10 1.58 -0.59 -8.26
C GLU A 10 1.49 -0.82 -6.74
N ALA A 11 0.42 -0.33 -6.10
CA ALA A 11 0.22 -0.54 -4.66
C ALA A 11 0.02 -2.03 -4.32
N LEU A 12 -0.74 -2.76 -5.15
CA LEU A 12 -0.97 -4.19 -4.99
C LEU A 12 0.31 -5.01 -5.20
N GLU A 13 1.13 -4.66 -6.19
CA GLU A 13 2.42 -5.30 -6.44
C GLU A 13 3.38 -5.05 -5.28
N THR A 14 3.43 -3.81 -4.79
CA THR A 14 4.23 -3.44 -3.61
C THR A 14 3.79 -4.22 -2.37
N ALA A 15 2.49 -4.27 -2.11
CA ALA A 15 1.91 -5.03 -0.99
C ALA A 15 2.26 -6.53 -1.04
N GLN A 16 2.22 -7.13 -2.24
CA GLN A 16 2.63 -8.52 -2.44
C GLN A 16 4.13 -8.72 -2.23
N GLY A 17 4.97 -7.72 -2.53
CA GLY A 17 6.40 -7.76 -2.26
C GLY A 17 6.77 -7.83 -0.78
N VAL A 18 5.90 -7.30 0.11
CA VAL A 18 6.08 -7.34 1.58
C VAL A 18 5.78 -8.72 2.16
N VAL A 19 4.94 -9.53 1.49
CA VAL A 19 4.58 -10.88 1.93
C VAL A 19 5.85 -11.75 1.93
N ARG A 20 6.26 -12.22 3.11
CA ARG A 20 7.46 -13.06 3.25
C ARG A 20 7.27 -14.38 2.52
N ARG A 21 8.28 -14.84 1.79
CA ARG A 21 8.25 -16.15 1.12
C ARG A 21 8.44 -17.26 2.16
N GLY A 22 7.36 -17.63 2.84
CA GLY A 22 7.30 -18.76 3.76
C GLY A 22 5.94 -19.45 3.67
N PRO A 23 5.85 -20.75 3.99
CA PRO A 23 4.58 -21.45 4.06
C PRO A 23 3.62 -20.70 5.01
N GLY A 24 2.42 -20.37 4.54
CA GLY A 24 1.40 -19.67 5.34
C GLY A 24 1.49 -18.15 5.33
N SER A 25 2.40 -17.52 4.58
CA SER A 25 2.36 -16.07 4.40
C SER A 25 1.25 -15.67 3.44
N GLN A 26 0.30 -14.88 3.93
CA GLN A 26 -0.90 -14.50 3.21
C GLN A 26 -0.99 -12.98 3.15
N LEU A 27 -1.52 -12.45 2.05
CA LEU A 27 -1.74 -11.02 1.88
C LEU A 27 -2.87 -10.57 2.82
N GLY A 28 -2.53 -9.72 3.78
CA GLY A 28 -3.46 -9.08 4.73
C GLY A 28 -3.70 -7.59 4.42
N THR A 29 -4.61 -6.97 5.16
CA THR A 29 -4.92 -5.53 5.00
C THR A 29 -3.76 -4.64 5.41
N GLU A 30 -2.92 -5.10 6.35
CA GLU A 30 -1.68 -4.45 6.75
C GLU A 30 -0.66 -4.35 5.61
N HIS A 31 -0.59 -5.38 4.76
CA HIS A 31 0.27 -5.39 3.58
C HIS A 31 -0.26 -4.43 2.51
N LEU A 32 -1.58 -4.39 2.32
CA LEU A 32 -2.22 -3.43 1.42
C LEU A 32 -1.98 -1.99 1.87
N LEU A 33 -2.13 -1.72 3.17
CA LEU A 33 -1.85 -0.42 3.75
C LEU A 33 -0.38 -0.03 3.49
N LEU A 34 0.57 -0.93 3.75
CA LEU A 34 1.98 -0.70 3.45
C LEU A 34 2.22 -0.43 1.97
N GLY A 35 1.60 -1.19 1.06
CA GLY A 35 1.73 -0.98 -0.38
C GLY A 35 1.23 0.40 -0.81
N VAL A 36 0.11 0.84 -0.26
CA VAL A 36 -0.48 2.16 -0.53
C VAL A 36 0.36 3.29 0.07
N LEU A 37 0.86 3.13 1.29
CA LEU A 37 1.76 4.08 1.94
C LEU A 37 3.13 4.16 1.24
N SER A 38 3.62 3.08 0.66
CA SER A 38 4.97 3.06 0.05
C SER A 38 5.05 3.86 -1.26
N LEU A 39 3.91 4.18 -1.89
CA LEU A 39 3.90 4.98 -3.11
C LEU A 39 4.00 6.49 -2.78
N PRO A 40 4.84 7.26 -3.49
CA PRO A 40 4.99 8.69 -3.24
C PRO A 40 3.85 9.49 -3.89
N GLY A 41 3.12 10.30 -3.14
CA GLY A 41 2.05 11.16 -3.66
C GLY A 41 0.67 10.49 -3.77
N GLY A 42 -0.30 11.26 -4.27
CA GLY A 42 -1.70 10.83 -4.42
C GLY A 42 -2.56 11.17 -3.21
N VAL A 43 -3.78 10.63 -3.17
CA VAL A 43 -4.80 10.98 -2.17
C VAL A 43 -4.44 10.56 -0.74
N ILE A 44 -3.48 9.66 -0.57
CA ILE A 44 -3.15 9.09 0.73
C ILE A 44 -2.42 10.08 1.61
N ASP A 45 -1.50 10.86 1.04
CA ASP A 45 -0.80 11.91 1.79
C ASP A 45 -1.81 12.97 2.27
N GLU A 46 -2.83 13.29 1.45
CA GLU A 46 -3.93 14.19 1.83
C GLU A 46 -4.79 13.60 2.96
N ILE A 47 -5.17 12.32 2.86
CA ILE A 47 -5.96 11.62 3.90
C ILE A 47 -5.20 11.58 5.23
N LEU A 48 -3.91 11.23 5.22
CA LEU A 48 -3.10 11.20 6.44
C LEU A 48 -2.98 12.59 7.08
N ASN A 49 -2.76 13.62 6.27
CA ASN A 49 -2.75 15.01 6.73
C ASN A 49 -4.08 15.42 7.36
N LEU A 50 -5.22 15.06 6.75
CA LEU A 50 -6.56 15.31 7.31
C LEU A 50 -6.77 14.58 8.64
N MET A 51 -6.14 13.42 8.82
CA MET A 51 -6.17 12.65 10.07
C MET A 51 -5.14 13.14 11.11
N GLY A 52 -4.27 14.08 10.76
CA GLY A 52 -3.17 14.53 11.63
C GLY A 52 -2.12 13.45 11.90
N ILE A 53 -1.95 12.49 10.98
CA ILE A 53 -1.01 11.37 11.10
C ILE A 53 0.24 11.68 10.27
N ASP A 54 1.40 11.68 10.92
CA ASP A 54 2.69 11.72 10.22
C ASP A 54 3.06 10.32 9.73
N LYS A 55 3.44 10.21 8.46
CA LYS A 55 3.87 8.97 7.81
C LYS A 55 5.23 8.49 8.31
N GLY A 56 6.02 9.38 8.95
CA GLY A 56 7.38 9.09 9.38
C GLY A 56 8.29 8.87 8.17
N ALA A 57 8.98 9.93 7.76
CA ALA A 57 9.99 9.85 6.70
C ALA A 57 11.17 8.95 7.11
#